data_AF-A0A928VK34-F1
#
_entry.id   AF-A0A928VK34-F1
#
_cell.length_a   1.000
_cell.length_b   1.000
_cell.length_c   1.000
_cell.angle_alpha   90.00
_cell.angle_beta   90.00
_cell.angle_gamma   90.00
#
_symmetry.space_group_name_H-M   'P 1'
#
loop_
_entity.id
_entity.type
_entity.pdbx_description
1 polymer ?
#
loop_
_entity_poly.entity_id
_entity_poly.type
_entity_poly.pdbx_seq_one_letter_code
_entity_poly.pdbx_strand_id
1 'polypeptide(L)'
;MCIPAFDSERQRLLTEAVSLTVQISRLDRCPRQQRLRDRLTQLQHHLTGFSHPIGTQPLLPSEIPPEVRQCFVQAVQLLPIYRTLGSNAQTYGTWQSTTLSQYRADTIPVSWSSDAFSAQLMAMFELQTTEQTTITTTRTSTQANINQHQRVIQALLDRYNQLTTPSDNLALFQALVGELPIPIAALHTVATPSQVIFLLDYEGDRLRRNEQWDSLNVGEQQAVQTFLQTMTTFEFSQFANFPTFGKFNATVLRPDLCQALAQVTGVSMFQVVRILQQAIGLVKLTKAETFLVHDICGHGWQHLLTQFGGDYAILALADQPLKPGLAAYTAVGPIALREVIQREVAQLSGDRIRIDIELARRFFHGEVTQRLTCLLTHLIGEMLADFHEFKWVWQNPADAAQLPSSSTFHTLPAKLDLSILDVEFLFARLLHPLLNLTIHPQTDSLLEQSLLTEWGQFDTATRRQLKRSLLQLHHIFWEEYLTHYQSIATQPNGQLGQIISNLLYIQNTSNALYRSDWAKTDLPFQDLLSLFIGCYCSENAYDRFWQLDEILAQYFIPCWLQLPGCN
;
A
#
# COMPACT_ATOMS: atom_id res chain seq x y z
N MET A 1 0.48 18.82 -16.28
CA MET A 1 1.32 17.96 -15.43
C MET A 1 2.60 18.74 -15.15
N CYS A 2 2.81 19.22 -13.93
CA CYS A 2 4.00 20.00 -13.57
C CYS A 2 4.99 19.03 -12.92
N ILE A 3 5.68 18.22 -13.72
CA ILE A 3 6.83 17.45 -13.22
C ILE A 3 7.85 18.49 -12.71
N PRO A 4 8.42 18.34 -11.50
CA PRO A 4 9.41 19.29 -11.00
C PRO A 4 10.49 19.50 -12.06
N ALA A 5 10.74 20.77 -12.42
CA ALA A 5 11.69 21.11 -13.46
C ALA A 5 13.02 20.38 -13.23
N PHE A 6 13.69 20.02 -14.33
CA PHE A 6 14.97 19.33 -14.29
C PHE A 6 15.97 20.16 -13.46
N ASP A 7 16.52 19.54 -12.42
CA ASP A 7 17.56 20.12 -11.57
C ASP A 7 18.72 19.12 -11.45
N SER A 8 19.86 19.48 -12.03
CA SER A 8 21.04 18.62 -12.06
C SER A 8 21.64 18.36 -10.69
N GLU A 9 21.52 19.32 -9.76
CA GLU A 9 22.02 19.15 -8.40
C GLU A 9 21.14 18.17 -7.63
N ARG A 10 19.81 18.36 -7.68
CA ARG A 10 18.82 17.44 -7.10
C ARG A 10 19.07 16.01 -7.55
N GLN A 11 19.19 15.81 -8.86
CA GLN A 11 19.40 14.48 -9.44
C GLN A 11 20.72 13.84 -8.99
N ARG A 12 21.80 14.62 -8.90
CA ARG A 12 23.08 14.12 -8.40
C ARG A 12 22.97 13.65 -6.95
N LEU A 13 22.32 14.45 -6.10
CA LEU A 13 22.11 14.13 -4.68
C LEU A 13 21.20 12.92 -4.49
N LEU A 14 20.10 12.82 -5.25
CA LEU A 14 19.19 11.69 -5.23
C LEU A 14 19.86 10.40 -5.70
N THR A 15 20.64 10.44 -6.78
CA THR A 15 21.41 9.28 -7.25
C THR A 15 22.34 8.75 -6.17
N GLU A 16 23.03 9.65 -5.46
CA GLU A 16 23.91 9.28 -4.35
C GLU A 16 23.09 8.68 -3.19
N ALA A 17 21.98 9.30 -2.81
CA ALA A 17 21.10 8.81 -1.75
C ALA A 17 20.57 7.40 -2.04
N VAL A 18 20.08 7.14 -3.27
CA VAL A 18 19.62 5.82 -3.70
C VAL A 18 20.74 4.78 -3.57
N SER A 19 21.94 5.11 -4.08
CA SER A 19 23.09 4.20 -3.99
C SER A 19 23.46 3.87 -2.55
N LEU A 20 23.45 4.86 -1.65
CA LEU A 20 23.75 4.67 -0.23
C LEU A 20 22.68 3.82 0.46
N THR A 21 21.40 4.11 0.23
CA THR A 21 20.28 3.36 0.80
C THR A 21 20.36 1.87 0.45
N VAL A 22 20.62 1.53 -0.82
CA VAL A 22 20.79 0.14 -1.27
C VAL A 22 22.04 -0.52 -0.66
N GLN A 23 23.12 0.23 -0.47
CA GLN A 23 24.32 -0.31 0.21
C GLN A 23 24.07 -0.55 1.70
N ILE A 24 23.36 0.36 2.37
CA ILE A 24 23.04 0.26 3.80
C ILE A 24 22.18 -0.98 4.08
N SER A 25 21.19 -1.27 3.22
CA SER A 25 20.28 -2.41 3.40
C SER A 25 20.95 -3.78 3.23
N ARG A 26 22.12 -3.83 2.56
CA ARG A 26 22.89 -5.06 2.33
C ARG A 26 23.99 -5.31 3.35
N LEU A 27 24.24 -4.36 4.25
CA LEU A 27 25.30 -4.46 5.24
C LEU A 27 24.73 -4.82 6.62
N ASP A 28 25.42 -5.71 7.32
CA ASP A 28 25.23 -5.87 8.75
C ASP A 28 25.75 -4.65 9.52
N ARG A 29 25.35 -4.55 10.79
CA ARG A 29 25.76 -3.48 11.70
C ARG A 29 27.28 -3.44 11.82
N CYS A 30 27.91 -2.49 11.15
CA CYS A 30 29.36 -2.30 11.14
C CYS A 30 29.74 -0.81 11.01
N PRO A 31 30.99 -0.43 11.31
CA PRO A 31 31.44 0.97 11.19
C PRO A 31 31.30 1.54 9.77
N ARG A 32 31.36 0.70 8.73
CA ARG A 32 31.08 1.13 7.35
C ARG A 32 29.62 1.52 7.18
N GLN A 33 28.68 0.71 7.67
CA GLN A 33 27.24 1.02 7.58
C GLN A 33 26.91 2.35 8.27
N GLN A 34 27.50 2.60 9.45
CA GLN A 34 27.30 3.87 10.15
C GLN A 34 27.78 5.08 9.34
N ARG A 35 28.98 5.03 8.75
CA ARG A 35 29.47 6.11 7.88
C ARG A 35 28.58 6.39 6.68
N LEU A 36 27.99 5.34 6.09
CA LEU A 36 27.04 5.48 4.98
C LEU A 36 25.75 6.14 5.46
N ARG A 37 25.24 5.77 6.64
CA ARG A 37 24.08 6.43 7.28
C ARG A 37 24.35 7.89 7.58
N ASP A 38 25.51 8.21 8.15
CA ASP A 38 25.89 9.60 8.42
C ASP A 38 25.93 10.44 7.12
N ARG A 39 26.47 9.85 6.03
CA ARG A 39 26.46 10.50 4.72
C ARG A 39 25.05 10.67 4.17
N LEU A 40 24.19 9.65 4.30
CA LEU A 40 22.80 9.72 3.88
C LEU A 40 22.03 10.81 4.65
N THR A 41 22.29 10.98 5.94
CA THR A 41 21.74 12.09 6.75
C THR A 41 22.21 13.46 6.24
N GLN A 42 23.48 13.60 5.87
CA GLN A 42 23.97 14.85 5.26
C GLN A 42 23.28 15.16 3.94
N LEU A 43 23.11 14.14 3.08
CA LEU A 43 22.38 14.30 1.81
C LEU A 43 20.94 14.71 2.06
N GLN A 44 20.26 14.11 3.03
CA GLN A 44 18.89 14.48 3.37
C GLN A 44 18.78 15.96 3.74
N HIS A 45 19.73 16.49 4.52
CA HIS A 45 19.73 17.92 4.85
C HIS A 45 19.76 18.80 3.60
N HIS A 46 20.57 18.45 2.59
CA HIS A 46 20.59 19.18 1.33
C HIS A 46 19.30 18.97 0.53
N LEU A 47 18.80 17.74 0.52
CA LEU A 47 17.60 17.36 -0.21
C LEU A 47 16.33 18.02 0.33
N THR A 48 16.28 18.41 1.61
CA THR A 48 15.14 19.16 2.18
C THR A 48 14.92 20.52 1.54
N GLY A 49 15.91 21.10 0.85
CA GLY A 49 15.74 22.33 0.09
C GLY A 49 14.84 22.18 -1.16
N PHE A 50 14.61 20.95 -1.61
CA PHE A 50 13.71 20.66 -2.74
C PHE A 50 12.28 20.43 -2.24
N SER A 51 11.61 21.52 -1.85
CA SER A 51 10.21 21.53 -1.43
C SER A 51 9.48 22.70 -2.05
N HIS A 52 8.16 22.58 -2.23
CA HIS A 52 7.34 23.73 -2.55
C HIS A 52 7.20 24.65 -1.34
N PRO A 53 7.16 25.99 -1.53
CA PRO A 53 6.87 26.91 -0.44
C PRO A 53 5.44 26.67 0.06
N ILE A 54 5.27 26.56 1.37
CA ILE A 54 3.95 26.38 1.99
C ILE A 54 3.18 27.71 1.92
N GLY A 55 2.04 27.71 1.24
CA GLY A 55 1.11 28.82 1.24
C GLY A 55 0.47 28.97 2.62
N THR A 56 0.67 30.11 3.28
CA THR A 56 0.13 30.39 4.62
C THR A 56 -0.98 31.42 4.62
N GLN A 57 -1.31 31.97 3.45
CA GLN A 57 -2.35 33.00 3.33
C GLN A 57 -3.70 32.34 3.11
N PRO A 58 -4.78 32.82 3.75
CA PRO A 58 -6.12 32.34 3.46
C PRO A 58 -6.45 32.60 1.99
N LEU A 59 -7.12 31.63 1.37
CA LEU A 59 -7.65 31.73 0.01
C LEU A 59 -9.18 31.75 0.07
N LEU A 60 -9.82 32.42 -0.87
CA LEU A 60 -11.26 32.29 -1.07
C LEU A 60 -11.58 30.87 -1.58
N PRO A 61 -12.73 30.29 -1.22
CA PRO A 61 -13.16 28.99 -1.75
C PRO A 61 -13.10 28.89 -3.27
N SER A 62 -13.46 29.95 -3.99
CA SER A 62 -13.42 30.02 -5.46
C SER A 62 -12.00 29.98 -6.06
N GLU A 63 -10.96 30.20 -5.27
CA GLU A 63 -9.55 30.13 -5.67
C GLU A 63 -8.95 28.72 -5.44
N ILE A 64 -9.68 27.84 -4.76
CA ILE A 64 -9.25 26.48 -4.45
C ILE A 64 -9.85 25.51 -5.49
N PRO A 65 -9.04 24.64 -6.14
CA PRO A 65 -9.55 23.71 -7.14
C PRO A 65 -10.72 22.86 -6.61
N PRO A 66 -11.80 22.66 -7.40
CA PRO A 66 -12.98 21.90 -6.96
C PRO A 66 -12.66 20.54 -6.34
N GLU A 67 -11.75 19.78 -6.94
CA GLU A 67 -11.34 18.48 -6.42
C GLU A 67 -10.65 18.56 -5.05
N VAL A 68 -9.90 19.64 -4.79
CA VAL A 68 -9.20 19.85 -3.52
C VAL A 68 -10.21 20.17 -2.43
N ARG A 69 -11.19 21.03 -2.74
CA ARG A 69 -12.30 21.33 -1.84
C ARG A 69 -13.10 20.09 -1.50
N GLN A 70 -13.46 19.28 -2.49
CA GLN A 70 -14.16 18.02 -2.29
C GLN A 70 -13.38 17.08 -1.38
N CYS A 71 -12.10 16.84 -1.67
CA CYS A 71 -11.25 15.94 -0.88
C CYS A 71 -11.03 16.45 0.55
N PHE A 72 -10.85 17.76 0.73
CA PHE A 72 -10.68 18.36 2.05
C PHE A 72 -11.95 18.24 2.90
N VAL A 73 -13.11 18.60 2.33
CA VAL A 73 -14.41 18.44 3.02
C VAL A 73 -14.67 16.97 3.37
N GLN A 74 -14.39 16.05 2.46
CA GLN A 74 -14.50 14.61 2.72
C GLN A 74 -13.58 14.17 3.86
N ALA A 75 -12.31 14.58 3.86
CA ALA A 75 -11.36 14.25 4.93
C ALA A 75 -11.84 14.75 6.31
N VAL A 76 -12.33 15.99 6.38
CA VAL A 76 -12.91 16.53 7.63
C VAL A 76 -14.11 15.72 8.11
N GLN A 77 -14.98 15.29 7.20
CA GLN A 77 -16.14 14.46 7.54
C GLN A 77 -15.80 13.03 7.97
N LEU A 78 -14.63 12.53 7.58
CA LEU A 78 -14.13 11.21 7.98
C LEU A 78 -13.41 11.23 9.34
N LEU A 79 -12.95 12.39 9.83
CA LEU A 79 -12.26 12.52 11.13
C LEU A 79 -13.03 11.88 12.31
N PRO A 80 -14.35 12.11 12.49
CA PRO A 80 -15.09 11.46 13.57
C PRO A 80 -15.06 9.93 13.50
N ILE A 81 -15.10 9.38 12.28
CA ILE A 81 -15.05 7.94 12.04
C ILE A 81 -13.63 7.41 12.30
N TYR A 82 -12.61 8.08 11.74
CA TYR A 82 -11.20 7.74 11.95
C TYR A 82 -10.84 7.64 13.43
N ARG A 83 -11.34 8.56 14.26
CA ARG A 83 -11.08 8.56 15.71
C ARG A 83 -11.52 7.25 16.39
N THR A 84 -12.61 6.64 15.91
CA THR A 84 -13.11 5.35 16.41
C THR A 84 -12.23 4.15 16.02
N LEU A 85 -11.39 4.31 14.99
CA LEU A 85 -10.43 3.30 14.53
C LEU A 85 -9.07 3.47 15.21
N GLY A 86 -8.60 4.71 15.34
CA GLY A 86 -7.22 5.02 15.73
C GLY A 86 -6.99 5.32 17.22
N SER A 87 -7.99 5.70 18.02
CA SER A 87 -7.77 6.08 19.42
C SER A 87 -8.72 5.39 20.39
N ASN A 88 -8.18 4.88 21.51
CA ASN A 88 -8.94 4.24 22.58
C ASN A 88 -9.70 2.96 22.16
N ALA A 89 -9.34 2.37 21.03
CA ALA A 89 -9.84 1.06 20.67
C ALA A 89 -9.50 0.08 21.80
N GLN A 90 -10.51 -0.60 22.33
CA GLN A 90 -10.31 -1.66 23.31
C GLN A 90 -9.34 -2.68 22.71
N THR A 91 -8.21 -2.87 23.37
CA THR A 91 -7.23 -3.88 22.98
C THR A 91 -7.53 -5.18 23.72
N TYR A 92 -7.36 -6.28 23.00
CA TYR A 92 -7.57 -7.64 23.51
C TYR A 92 -6.35 -8.50 23.21
N GLY A 93 -6.31 -9.70 23.78
CA GLY A 93 -5.25 -10.67 23.56
C GLY A 93 -4.23 -10.74 24.69
N THR A 94 -3.21 -11.55 24.48
CA THR A 94 -2.21 -11.90 25.50
C THR A 94 -0.92 -11.08 25.41
N TRP A 95 -0.76 -10.24 24.38
CA TRP A 95 0.38 -9.33 24.27
C TRP A 95 -0.04 -7.91 24.63
N GLN A 96 0.69 -7.30 25.57
CA GLN A 96 0.48 -5.92 25.96
C GLN A 96 1.46 -5.03 25.21
N SER A 97 1.05 -4.57 24.03
CA SER A 97 1.86 -3.64 23.24
C SER A 97 1.93 -2.28 23.92
N THR A 98 3.15 -1.81 24.18
CA THR A 98 3.34 -0.51 24.82
C THR A 98 3.03 0.61 23.83
N THR A 99 3.53 0.50 22.60
CA THR A 99 3.31 1.52 21.57
C THR A 99 1.83 1.67 21.21
N LEU A 100 1.15 0.58 20.89
CA LEU A 100 -0.27 0.61 20.51
C LEU A 100 -1.15 1.15 21.65
N SER A 101 -0.88 0.77 22.90
CA SER A 101 -1.66 1.24 24.06
C SER A 101 -1.53 2.75 24.33
N GLN A 102 -0.47 3.38 23.84
CA GLN A 102 -0.16 4.80 24.01
C GLN A 102 -0.49 5.64 22.78
N TYR A 103 -0.76 5.03 21.62
CA TYR A 103 -1.12 5.76 20.41
C TYR A 103 -2.45 6.53 20.58
N ARG A 104 -2.50 7.80 20.17
CA ARG A 104 -3.70 8.65 20.26
C ARG A 104 -3.97 9.37 18.94
N ALA A 105 -5.19 9.24 18.45
CA ALA A 105 -5.76 10.18 17.48
C ALA A 105 -5.89 11.57 18.12
N ASP A 106 -5.86 12.59 17.28
CA ASP A 106 -6.00 13.97 17.68
C ASP A 106 -7.40 14.22 18.25
N THR A 107 -7.48 15.24 19.10
CA THR A 107 -8.76 15.74 19.60
C THR A 107 -9.54 16.42 18.50
N ILE A 108 -10.82 16.07 18.38
CA ILE A 108 -11.76 16.72 17.46
C ILE A 108 -12.76 17.56 18.27
N PRO A 109 -13.06 18.81 17.86
CA PRO A 109 -14.15 19.56 18.45
C PRO A 109 -15.48 18.81 18.29
N VAL A 110 -16.29 18.74 19.35
CA VAL A 110 -17.57 18.01 19.33
C VAL A 110 -18.50 18.53 18.24
N SER A 111 -18.45 19.84 17.96
CA SER A 111 -19.23 20.47 16.89
C SER A 111 -18.94 19.88 15.51
N TRP A 112 -17.72 19.41 15.26
CA TRP A 112 -17.31 18.88 13.95
C TRP A 112 -17.99 17.56 13.59
N SER A 113 -18.59 16.87 14.56
CA SER A 113 -19.33 15.62 14.33
C SER A 113 -20.82 15.83 14.02
N SER A 114 -21.30 17.07 13.98
CA SER A 114 -22.72 17.38 13.78
C SER A 114 -23.10 17.53 12.30
N ASP A 115 -24.33 17.16 11.95
CA ASP A 115 -24.86 17.38 10.59
C ASP A 115 -24.94 18.88 10.24
N ALA A 116 -25.16 19.75 11.24
CA ALA A 116 -25.13 21.20 11.06
C ALA A 116 -23.75 21.69 10.62
N PHE A 117 -22.69 21.20 11.25
CA PHE A 117 -21.32 21.49 10.83
C PHE A 117 -21.01 20.94 9.44
N SER A 118 -21.46 19.72 9.14
CA SER A 118 -21.33 19.12 7.81
C SER A 118 -21.95 20.01 6.73
N ALA A 119 -23.16 20.50 6.92
CA ALA A 119 -23.84 21.40 5.99
C ALA A 119 -23.14 22.76 5.89
N GLN A 120 -22.70 23.33 7.02
CA GLN A 120 -21.93 24.56 7.05
C GLN A 120 -20.62 24.43 6.27
N LEU A 121 -19.90 23.32 6.45
CA LEU A 121 -18.63 23.05 5.79
C LEU A 121 -18.81 22.92 4.27
N MET A 122 -19.83 22.18 3.82
CA MET A 122 -20.15 22.07 2.39
C MET A 122 -20.50 23.42 1.76
N ALA A 123 -21.24 24.27 2.48
CA ALA A 123 -21.57 25.62 2.02
C ALA A 123 -20.35 26.55 2.01
N MET A 124 -19.49 26.48 3.03
CA MET A 124 -18.26 27.26 3.15
C MET A 124 -17.31 26.99 1.98
N PHE A 125 -17.18 25.73 1.56
CA PHE A 125 -16.35 25.35 0.42
C PHE A 125 -17.09 25.43 -0.93
N GLU A 126 -18.31 25.98 -0.96
CA GLU A 126 -19.12 26.17 -2.18
C GLU A 126 -19.29 24.88 -3.02
N LEU A 127 -19.46 23.73 -2.36
CA LEU A 127 -19.64 22.45 -3.05
C LEU A 127 -20.99 22.38 -3.74
N GLN A 128 -21.02 21.83 -4.95
CA GLN A 128 -22.23 21.59 -5.72
C GLN A 128 -23.09 20.50 -5.07
N THR A 129 -24.41 20.53 -5.29
CA THR A 129 -25.35 19.54 -4.74
C THR A 129 -24.95 18.09 -5.07
N THR A 130 -24.41 17.85 -6.26
CA THR A 130 -23.91 16.54 -6.67
C THR A 130 -22.71 16.09 -5.83
N GLU A 131 -21.75 16.98 -5.58
CA GLU A 131 -20.58 16.70 -4.74
C GLU A 131 -20.98 16.47 -3.28
N GLN A 132 -21.88 17.30 -2.75
CA GLN A 132 -22.45 17.13 -1.40
C GLN A 132 -23.13 15.76 -1.24
N THR A 133 -23.89 15.35 -2.25
CA THR A 133 -24.57 14.03 -2.27
C THR A 133 -23.56 12.90 -2.30
N THR A 134 -22.52 13.01 -3.14
CA THR A 134 -21.43 12.02 -3.23
C THR A 134 -20.69 11.87 -1.91
N ILE A 135 -20.30 12.98 -1.27
CA ILE A 135 -19.60 12.95 0.02
C ILE A 135 -20.49 12.31 1.10
N THR A 136 -21.75 12.73 1.20
CA THR A 136 -22.70 12.21 2.20
C THR A 136 -22.95 10.71 2.01
N THR A 137 -23.13 10.28 0.75
CA THR A 137 -23.32 8.86 0.41
C THR A 137 -22.08 8.05 0.74
N THR A 138 -20.89 8.55 0.39
CA THR A 138 -19.60 7.93 0.67
C THR A 138 -19.38 7.78 2.18
N ARG A 139 -19.61 8.84 2.97
CA ARG A 139 -19.53 8.81 4.44
C ARG A 139 -20.45 7.74 5.03
N THR A 140 -21.72 7.72 4.59
CA THR A 140 -22.73 6.78 5.09
C THR A 140 -22.38 5.33 4.75
N SER A 141 -21.98 5.07 3.51
CA SER A 141 -21.54 3.74 3.05
C SER A 141 -20.30 3.27 3.81
N THR A 142 -19.31 4.16 3.97
CA THR A 142 -18.08 3.89 4.73
C THR A 142 -18.37 3.52 6.17
N GLN A 143 -19.21 4.30 6.86
CA GLN A 143 -19.62 3.99 8.23
C GLN A 143 -20.35 2.64 8.33
N ALA A 144 -21.25 2.34 7.39
CA ALA A 144 -21.96 1.06 7.35
C ALA A 144 -21.00 -0.13 7.16
N ASN A 145 -20.01 0.01 6.27
CA ASN A 145 -18.99 -1.01 6.03
C ASN A 145 -18.11 -1.23 7.27
N ILE A 146 -17.70 -0.17 7.96
CA ILE A 146 -16.94 -0.26 9.20
C ILE A 146 -17.76 -0.95 10.29
N ASN A 147 -19.02 -0.57 10.48
CA ASN A 147 -19.90 -1.21 11.44
C ASN A 147 -20.11 -2.70 11.12
N GLN A 148 -20.15 -3.07 9.84
CA GLN A 148 -20.20 -4.46 9.43
C GLN A 148 -18.91 -5.21 9.78
N HIS A 149 -17.76 -4.62 9.43
CA HIS A 149 -16.43 -5.16 9.73
C HIS A 149 -16.25 -5.41 11.23
N GLN A 150 -16.49 -4.37 12.04
CA GLN A 150 -16.35 -4.43 13.50
C GLN A 150 -17.29 -5.45 14.14
N ARG A 151 -18.52 -5.61 13.65
CA ARG A 151 -19.44 -6.64 14.14
C ARG A 151 -18.91 -8.05 13.90
N VAL A 152 -18.29 -8.32 12.75
CA VAL A 152 -17.70 -9.63 12.45
C VAL A 152 -16.51 -9.90 13.36
N ILE A 153 -15.61 -8.93 13.52
CA ILE A 153 -14.44 -9.09 14.40
C ILE A 153 -14.86 -9.20 15.87
N GLN A 154 -15.82 -8.41 16.34
CA GLN A 154 -16.32 -8.53 17.71
C GLN A 154 -16.97 -9.90 17.96
N ALA A 155 -17.80 -10.40 17.03
CA ALA A 155 -18.39 -11.73 17.15
C ALA A 155 -17.33 -12.84 17.16
N LEU A 156 -16.23 -12.67 16.41
CA LEU A 156 -15.08 -13.56 16.46
C LEU A 156 -14.41 -13.52 17.84
N LEU A 157 -14.12 -12.33 18.36
CA LEU A 157 -13.49 -12.15 19.66
C LEU A 157 -14.36 -12.72 20.79
N ASP A 158 -15.66 -12.45 20.80
CA ASP A 158 -16.59 -12.95 21.81
C ASP A 158 -16.65 -14.49 21.81
N ARG A 159 -16.60 -15.12 20.63
CA ARG A 159 -16.58 -16.58 20.51
C ARG A 159 -15.35 -17.23 21.15
N TYR A 160 -14.22 -16.51 21.19
CA TYR A 160 -12.96 -16.97 21.76
C TYR A 160 -12.60 -16.19 23.03
N ASN A 161 -13.61 -15.88 23.87
CA ASN A 161 -13.45 -15.27 25.19
C ASN A 161 -12.56 -14.01 25.21
N GLN A 162 -12.69 -13.18 24.17
CA GLN A 162 -11.88 -11.97 23.97
C GLN A 162 -10.37 -12.22 24.03
N LEU A 163 -9.94 -13.43 23.68
CA LEU A 163 -8.53 -13.84 23.65
C LEU A 163 -7.82 -13.63 25.00
N THR A 164 -8.56 -13.81 26.09
CA THR A 164 -8.06 -13.58 27.46
C THR A 164 -7.07 -14.64 27.92
N THR A 165 -7.06 -15.82 27.29
CA THR A 165 -6.12 -16.90 27.61
C THR A 165 -5.27 -17.32 26.39
N PRO A 166 -4.04 -17.82 26.61
CA PRO A 166 -3.24 -18.38 25.51
C PRO A 166 -3.92 -19.56 24.79
N SER A 167 -4.82 -20.28 25.45
CA SER A 167 -5.52 -21.42 24.85
C SER A 167 -6.56 -20.96 23.83
N ASP A 168 -7.28 -19.86 24.15
CA ASP A 168 -8.21 -19.24 23.20
C ASP A 168 -7.48 -18.72 21.96
N ASN A 169 -6.28 -18.14 22.15
CA ASN A 169 -5.44 -17.69 21.03
C ASN A 169 -5.07 -18.81 20.08
N LEU A 170 -4.59 -19.94 20.62
CA LEU A 170 -4.19 -21.08 19.82
C LEU A 170 -5.39 -21.69 19.10
N ALA A 171 -6.53 -21.80 19.77
CA ALA A 171 -7.77 -22.31 19.17
C ALA A 171 -8.24 -21.42 18.01
N LEU A 172 -8.21 -20.09 18.18
CA LEU A 172 -8.55 -19.16 17.10
C LEU A 172 -7.54 -19.26 15.95
N PHE A 173 -6.24 -19.26 16.26
CA PHE A 173 -5.19 -19.38 15.26
C PHE A 173 -5.37 -20.65 14.43
N GLN A 174 -5.63 -21.79 15.06
CA GLN A 174 -5.84 -23.06 14.37
C GLN A 174 -7.13 -23.06 13.54
N ALA A 175 -8.18 -22.36 13.97
CA ALA A 175 -9.41 -22.23 13.21
C ALA A 175 -9.28 -21.34 11.96
N LEU A 176 -8.30 -20.44 11.95
CA LEU A 176 -8.07 -19.48 10.86
C LEU A 176 -6.93 -19.87 9.92
N VAL A 177 -5.86 -20.46 10.46
CA VAL A 177 -4.59 -20.73 9.77
C VAL A 177 -4.37 -22.24 9.54
N GLY A 178 -5.17 -23.09 10.20
CA GLY A 178 -5.10 -24.54 10.12
C GLY A 178 -4.47 -25.18 11.36
N GLU A 179 -4.63 -26.50 11.49
CA GLU A 179 -4.13 -27.29 12.64
C GLU A 179 -2.60 -27.45 12.59
N LEU A 180 -1.88 -26.37 12.92
CA LEU A 180 -0.43 -26.37 13.07
C LEU A 180 -0.03 -26.70 14.52
N PRO A 181 1.02 -27.52 14.73
CA PRO A 181 1.49 -27.90 16.06
C PRO A 181 2.35 -26.79 16.66
N ILE A 182 1.80 -25.58 16.77
CA ILE A 182 2.46 -24.43 17.41
C ILE A 182 2.30 -24.56 18.93
N PRO A 183 3.39 -24.61 19.71
CA PRO A 183 3.31 -24.57 21.16
C PRO A 183 2.61 -23.29 21.62
N ILE A 184 1.66 -23.42 22.54
CA ILE A 184 0.85 -22.31 23.07
C ILE A 184 1.69 -21.13 23.58
N ALA A 185 2.87 -21.41 24.15
CA ALA A 185 3.77 -20.39 24.69
C ALA A 185 4.58 -19.63 23.60
N ALA A 186 4.53 -20.07 22.34
CA ALA A 186 5.18 -19.42 21.21
C ALA A 186 4.26 -18.40 20.51
N LEU A 187 2.96 -18.41 20.83
CA LEU A 187 1.94 -17.62 20.16
C LEU A 187 1.32 -16.60 21.13
N HIS A 188 1.36 -15.33 20.74
CA HIS A 188 0.62 -14.26 21.39
C HIS A 188 -0.34 -13.59 20.42
N THR A 189 -1.25 -12.78 20.94
CA THR A 189 -2.23 -12.05 20.16
C THR A 189 -2.34 -10.61 20.63
N VAL A 190 -2.58 -9.72 19.69
CA VAL A 190 -3.12 -8.37 19.92
C VAL A 190 -4.33 -8.23 19.02
N ALA A 191 -5.46 -7.78 19.56
CA ALA A 191 -6.63 -7.51 18.75
C ALA A 191 -7.25 -6.15 19.09
N THR A 192 -7.89 -5.57 18.09
CA THR A 192 -8.73 -4.37 18.16
C THR A 192 -10.12 -4.73 17.60
N PRO A 193 -11.11 -3.82 17.67
CA PRO A 193 -12.40 -4.04 17.02
C PRO A 193 -12.31 -4.20 15.49
N SER A 194 -11.18 -3.89 14.86
CA SER A 194 -11.00 -4.00 13.40
C SER A 194 -9.99 -5.05 12.96
N GLN A 195 -9.07 -5.49 13.81
CA GLN A 195 -7.99 -6.41 13.41
C GLN A 195 -7.60 -7.38 14.52
N VAL A 196 -7.08 -8.54 14.15
CA VAL A 196 -6.43 -9.51 15.05
C VAL A 196 -5.05 -9.82 14.48
N ILE A 197 -4.01 -9.52 15.24
CA ILE A 197 -2.63 -9.78 14.89
C ILE A 197 -2.08 -10.89 15.78
N PHE A 198 -1.70 -12.00 15.15
CA PHE A 198 -0.95 -13.07 15.80
C PHE A 198 0.54 -12.71 15.83
N LEU A 199 1.17 -12.95 16.97
CA LEU A 199 2.59 -12.71 17.20
C LEU A 199 3.29 -14.04 17.49
N LEU A 200 4.12 -14.49 16.56
CA LEU A 200 4.80 -15.79 16.66
C LEU A 200 6.29 -15.61 17.01
N ASP A 201 6.76 -16.32 18.02
CA ASP A 201 8.15 -16.26 18.49
C ASP A 201 9.07 -17.20 17.70
N TYR A 202 9.52 -16.76 16.52
CA TYR A 202 10.37 -17.55 15.62
C TYR A 202 11.66 -16.81 15.21
N GLU A 203 12.63 -17.52 14.64
CA GLU A 203 13.81 -16.97 13.98
C GLU A 203 14.24 -17.87 12.81
N GLY A 204 14.39 -17.28 11.62
CA GLY A 204 14.57 -18.05 10.40
C GLY A 204 13.35 -18.92 10.14
N ASP A 205 13.56 -20.24 10.08
CA ASP A 205 12.55 -21.25 9.81
C ASP A 205 12.21 -22.12 11.04
N ARG A 206 12.56 -21.67 12.25
CA ARG A 206 12.28 -22.40 13.50
C ARG A 206 11.74 -21.48 14.61
N LEU A 207 11.08 -22.08 15.60
CA LEU A 207 10.71 -21.36 16.83
C LEU A 207 11.96 -20.91 17.57
N ARG A 208 11.94 -19.71 18.16
CA ARG A 208 13.14 -19.08 18.72
C ARG A 208 13.63 -19.78 19.99
N ARG A 209 12.72 -20.30 20.82
CA ARG A 209 13.08 -20.96 22.08
C ARG A 209 13.30 -22.45 21.85
N ASN A 210 14.50 -22.94 22.17
CA ASN A 210 14.86 -24.35 22.02
C ASN A 210 13.89 -25.27 22.78
N GLU A 211 13.48 -24.91 24.01
CA GLU A 211 12.51 -25.70 24.79
C GLU A 211 11.17 -25.90 24.06
N GLN A 212 10.72 -24.90 23.29
CA GLN A 212 9.50 -25.00 22.50
C GLN A 212 9.73 -25.83 21.23
N TRP A 213 10.85 -25.62 20.55
CA TRP A 213 11.20 -26.33 19.32
C TRP A 213 11.48 -27.82 19.55
N ASP A 214 12.27 -28.14 20.56
CA ASP A 214 12.71 -29.49 20.89
C ASP A 214 11.58 -30.33 21.53
N SER A 215 10.50 -29.67 21.99
CA SER A 215 9.29 -30.36 22.46
C SER A 215 8.45 -30.98 21.34
N LEU A 216 8.65 -30.51 20.10
CA LEU A 216 7.94 -31.02 18.92
C LEU A 216 8.64 -32.27 18.39
N ASN A 217 7.88 -33.26 17.95
CA ASN A 217 8.44 -34.40 17.23
C ASN A 217 8.92 -33.97 15.82
N VAL A 218 9.71 -34.82 15.15
CA VAL A 218 10.32 -34.49 13.85
C VAL A 218 9.29 -34.09 12.79
N GLY A 219 8.11 -34.74 12.76
CA GLY A 219 7.05 -34.41 11.81
C GLY A 219 6.41 -33.06 12.11
N GLU A 220 6.20 -32.74 13.38
CA GLU A 220 5.68 -31.43 13.82
C GLU A 220 6.67 -30.30 13.53
N GLN A 221 7.96 -30.53 13.79
CA GLN A 221 9.02 -29.59 13.44
C GLN A 221 9.01 -29.29 11.94
N GLN A 222 8.90 -30.31 11.10
CA GLN A 222 8.85 -30.13 9.64
C GLN A 222 7.61 -29.35 9.19
N ALA A 223 6.45 -29.58 9.82
CA ALA A 223 5.22 -28.83 9.52
C ALA A 223 5.35 -27.35 9.90
N VAL A 224 5.88 -27.04 11.09
CA VAL A 224 6.12 -25.66 11.52
C VAL A 224 7.17 -24.98 10.66
N GLN A 225 8.26 -25.68 10.33
CA GLN A 225 9.32 -25.16 9.46
C GLN A 225 8.77 -24.78 8.08
N THR A 226 7.97 -25.67 7.47
CA THR A 226 7.34 -25.41 6.17
C THR A 226 6.44 -24.20 6.24
N PHE A 227 5.61 -24.09 7.29
CA PHE A 227 4.76 -22.93 7.51
C PHE A 227 5.58 -21.62 7.65
N LEU A 228 6.63 -21.62 8.47
CA LEU A 228 7.49 -20.44 8.67
C LEU A 228 8.21 -20.03 7.38
N GLN A 229 8.67 -20.99 6.58
CA GLN A 229 9.25 -20.71 5.26
C GLN A 229 8.24 -20.02 4.34
N THR A 230 6.96 -20.43 4.36
CA THR A 230 5.93 -19.75 3.55
C THR A 230 5.76 -18.29 3.95
N MET A 231 5.94 -17.94 5.23
CA MET A 231 5.83 -16.57 5.74
C MET A 231 6.98 -15.66 5.29
N THR A 232 8.14 -16.21 4.96
CA THR A 232 9.31 -15.44 4.50
C THR A 232 9.32 -15.14 3.00
N THR A 233 8.49 -15.84 2.22
CA THR A 233 8.43 -15.69 0.77
C THR A 233 7.40 -14.65 0.38
N PHE A 234 7.84 -13.53 -0.19
CA PHE A 234 6.97 -12.51 -0.77
C PHE A 234 6.26 -13.00 -2.03
N GLU A 235 4.96 -12.74 -2.13
CA GLU A 235 4.14 -12.95 -3.31
C GLU A 235 3.20 -11.76 -3.50
N PHE A 236 2.99 -11.28 -4.73
CA PHE A 236 2.08 -10.14 -4.95
C PHE A 236 0.67 -10.43 -4.46
N SER A 237 0.21 -11.68 -4.55
CA SER A 237 -1.09 -12.14 -4.03
C SER A 237 -1.36 -11.71 -2.58
N GLN A 238 -0.33 -11.49 -1.77
CA GLN A 238 -0.44 -11.01 -0.38
C GLN A 238 -1.06 -9.62 -0.29
N PHE A 239 -0.91 -8.76 -1.31
CA PHE A 239 -1.53 -7.43 -1.32
C PHE A 239 -3.07 -7.49 -1.34
N ALA A 240 -3.68 -8.60 -1.77
CA ALA A 240 -5.12 -8.78 -1.71
C ALA A 240 -5.67 -8.84 -0.27
N ASN A 241 -4.78 -9.07 0.70
CA ASN A 241 -5.10 -9.15 2.12
C ASN A 241 -4.89 -7.82 2.87
N PHE A 242 -4.55 -6.72 2.17
CA PHE A 242 -4.38 -5.39 2.76
C PHE A 242 -5.56 -5.04 3.71
N PRO A 243 -5.29 -4.55 4.93
CA PRO A 243 -4.02 -4.00 5.45
C PRO A 243 -3.01 -5.02 5.97
N THR A 244 -3.35 -6.31 6.00
CA THR A 244 -2.46 -7.36 6.52
C THR A 244 -1.74 -8.08 5.39
N PHE A 245 -0.42 -7.89 5.24
CA PHE A 245 0.36 -8.52 4.14
C PHE A 245 0.75 -9.99 4.38
N GLY A 246 0.09 -10.67 5.33
CA GLY A 246 0.37 -12.07 5.67
C GLY A 246 -0.19 -13.07 4.66
N LYS A 247 0.36 -14.30 4.65
CA LYS A 247 -0.23 -15.43 3.91
C LYS A 247 -1.44 -15.98 4.65
N PHE A 248 -2.54 -15.24 4.61
CA PHE A 248 -3.83 -15.76 4.98
C PHE A 248 -4.43 -16.53 3.80
N ASN A 249 -4.82 -17.79 4.01
CA ASN A 249 -5.46 -18.60 2.98
C ASN A 249 -6.92 -18.87 3.32
N ALA A 250 -7.83 -18.21 2.60
CA ALA A 250 -9.26 -18.39 2.77
C ALA A 250 -9.73 -19.84 2.56
N THR A 251 -8.98 -20.70 1.85
CA THR A 251 -9.34 -22.12 1.69
C THR A 251 -9.14 -22.95 2.95
N VAL A 252 -8.40 -22.44 3.93
CA VAL A 252 -8.15 -23.11 5.23
C VAL A 252 -9.18 -22.66 6.28
N LEU A 253 -9.94 -21.60 6.00
CA LEU A 253 -11.00 -21.15 6.91
C LEU A 253 -12.04 -22.25 7.12
N ARG A 254 -12.28 -22.56 8.39
CA ARG A 254 -13.33 -23.46 8.84
C ARG A 254 -14.71 -22.97 8.38
N PRO A 255 -15.41 -23.68 7.47
CA PRO A 255 -16.70 -23.23 6.95
C PRO A 255 -17.77 -23.08 8.04
N ASP A 256 -17.72 -23.92 9.07
CA ASP A 256 -18.62 -23.87 10.22
C ASP A 256 -18.41 -22.61 11.07
N LEU A 257 -17.16 -22.14 11.21
CA LEU A 257 -16.86 -20.86 11.85
C LEU A 257 -17.46 -19.70 11.05
N CYS A 258 -17.21 -19.65 9.74
CA CYS A 258 -17.71 -18.58 8.88
C CYS A 258 -19.25 -18.54 8.86
N GLN A 259 -19.90 -19.71 8.83
CA GLN A 259 -21.36 -19.81 8.88
C GLN A 259 -21.92 -19.32 10.23
N ALA A 260 -21.30 -19.70 11.35
CA ALA A 260 -21.73 -19.23 12.67
C ALA A 260 -21.61 -17.70 12.81
N LEU A 261 -20.51 -17.12 12.34
CA LEU A 261 -20.31 -15.68 12.32
C LEU A 261 -21.35 -14.98 11.43
N ALA A 262 -21.62 -15.52 10.24
CA ALA A 262 -22.63 -14.99 9.33
C ALA A 262 -24.03 -14.96 9.98
N GLN A 263 -24.39 -16.03 10.70
CA GLN A 263 -25.68 -16.13 11.40
C GLN A 263 -25.81 -15.11 12.54
N VAL A 264 -24.79 -14.95 13.37
CA VAL A 264 -24.84 -14.02 14.52
C VAL A 264 -24.80 -12.56 14.09
N THR A 265 -24.07 -12.24 13.02
CA THR A 265 -23.85 -10.87 12.57
C THR A 265 -24.85 -10.38 11.53
N GLY A 266 -25.56 -11.32 10.87
CA GLY A 266 -26.42 -11.04 9.71
C GLY A 266 -25.64 -10.70 8.44
N VAL A 267 -24.32 -10.93 8.42
CA VAL A 267 -23.43 -10.66 7.29
C VAL A 267 -23.35 -11.91 6.40
N SER A 268 -23.27 -11.75 5.09
CA SER A 268 -23.16 -12.91 4.20
C SER A 268 -21.84 -13.66 4.41
N MET A 269 -21.83 -14.97 4.19
CA MET A 269 -20.63 -15.80 4.39
C MET A 269 -19.43 -15.32 3.54
N PHE A 270 -19.68 -14.90 2.31
CA PHE A 270 -18.66 -14.31 1.43
C PHE A 270 -18.02 -13.06 2.06
N GLN A 271 -18.85 -12.19 2.64
CA GLN A 271 -18.37 -10.98 3.31
C GLN A 271 -17.61 -11.29 4.59
N VAL A 272 -18.05 -12.29 5.38
CA VAL A 272 -17.31 -12.77 6.55
C VAL A 272 -15.91 -13.23 6.15
N VAL A 273 -15.79 -14.09 5.14
CA VAL A 273 -14.49 -14.58 4.65
C VAL A 273 -13.60 -13.42 4.23
N ARG A 274 -14.12 -12.47 3.45
CA ARG A 274 -13.38 -11.29 3.00
C ARG A 274 -12.90 -10.43 4.17
N ILE A 275 -13.76 -10.15 5.14
CA ILE A 275 -13.41 -9.36 6.34
C ILE A 275 -12.30 -10.07 7.14
N LEU A 276 -12.43 -11.38 7.38
CA LEU A 276 -11.40 -12.14 8.09
C LEU A 276 -10.08 -12.13 7.33
N GLN A 277 -10.10 -12.27 6.00
CA GLN A 277 -8.89 -12.24 5.19
C GLN A 277 -8.14 -10.90 5.26
N GLN A 278 -8.83 -9.79 5.52
CA GLN A 278 -8.25 -8.45 5.63
C GLN A 278 -7.94 -8.03 7.08
N ALA A 279 -8.57 -8.68 8.06
CA ALA A 279 -8.44 -8.32 9.46
C ALA A 279 -7.43 -9.18 10.23
N ILE A 280 -6.97 -10.30 9.68
CA ILE A 280 -6.12 -11.27 10.38
C ILE A 280 -4.68 -11.17 9.88
N GLY A 281 -3.78 -10.69 10.74
CA GLY A 281 -2.35 -10.57 10.47
C GLY A 281 -1.51 -11.57 11.26
N LEU A 282 -0.30 -11.83 10.75
CA LEU A 282 0.73 -12.61 11.46
C LEU A 282 2.06 -11.88 11.39
N VAL A 283 2.63 -11.56 12.55
CA VAL A 283 3.87 -10.81 12.70
C VAL A 283 4.85 -11.58 13.57
N LYS A 284 6.15 -11.43 13.31
CA LYS A 284 7.19 -11.97 14.18
C LYS A 284 7.17 -11.24 15.53
N LEU A 285 7.16 -11.96 16.64
CA LEU A 285 7.08 -11.36 17.99
C LEU A 285 8.15 -10.28 18.22
N THR A 286 9.40 -10.53 17.79
CA THR A 286 10.51 -9.57 17.94
C THR A 286 10.37 -8.29 17.12
N LYS A 287 9.37 -8.23 16.24
CA LYS A 287 9.05 -7.09 15.39
C LYS A 287 7.69 -6.47 15.71
N ALA A 288 6.98 -6.98 16.72
CA ALA A 288 5.63 -6.54 17.07
C ALA A 288 5.54 -5.02 17.20
N GLU A 289 6.37 -4.41 18.05
CA GLU A 289 6.32 -2.95 18.26
C GLU A 289 6.74 -2.16 17.02
N THR A 290 7.52 -2.71 16.09
CA THR A 290 7.80 -2.03 14.80
C THR A 290 6.54 -1.92 13.93
N PHE A 291 5.70 -2.96 13.91
CA PHE A 291 4.61 -3.09 12.94
C PHE A 291 3.23 -2.72 13.50
N LEU A 292 2.99 -2.85 14.81
CA LEU A 292 1.62 -2.72 15.34
C LEU A 292 1.02 -1.32 15.10
N VAL A 293 1.76 -0.24 15.35
CA VAL A 293 1.29 1.12 15.03
C VAL A 293 1.17 1.31 13.52
N HIS A 294 2.16 0.85 12.75
CA HIS A 294 2.19 0.96 11.30
C HIS A 294 0.97 0.28 10.63
N ASP A 295 0.70 -0.98 10.95
CA ASP A 295 -0.32 -1.79 10.29
C ASP A 295 -1.72 -1.46 10.82
N ILE A 296 -1.89 -1.37 12.15
CA ILE A 296 -3.20 -1.17 12.77
C ILE A 296 -3.61 0.30 12.65
N CYS A 297 -2.74 1.22 13.05
CA CYS A 297 -3.04 2.65 13.09
C CYS A 297 -2.69 3.37 11.79
N GLY A 298 -1.78 2.85 10.97
CA GLY A 298 -1.45 3.38 9.65
C GLY A 298 -2.31 2.79 8.54
N HIS A 299 -2.16 1.51 8.23
CA HIS A 299 -2.91 0.89 7.13
C HIS A 299 -4.38 0.60 7.44
N GLY A 300 -4.73 0.38 8.72
CA GLY A 300 -6.09 0.03 9.11
C GLY A 300 -7.16 1.04 8.67
N TRP A 301 -6.90 2.34 8.85
CA TRP A 301 -7.83 3.37 8.38
C TRP A 301 -7.77 3.55 6.86
N GLN A 302 -6.60 3.38 6.23
CA GLN A 302 -6.47 3.48 4.78
C GLN A 302 -7.41 2.47 4.11
N HIS A 303 -7.42 1.23 4.61
CA HIS A 303 -8.33 0.18 4.15
C HIS A 303 -9.80 0.51 4.39
N LEU A 304 -10.14 0.98 5.59
CA LEU A 304 -11.53 1.12 6.02
C LEU A 304 -12.20 2.42 5.57
N LEU A 305 -11.44 3.48 5.31
CA LEU A 305 -11.96 4.82 5.00
C LEU A 305 -11.71 5.27 3.56
N THR A 306 -10.85 4.58 2.80
CA THR A 306 -10.46 5.00 1.45
C THR A 306 -10.49 3.83 0.46
N GLN A 307 -10.18 4.08 -0.82
CA GLN A 307 -10.12 3.06 -1.87
C GLN A 307 -8.82 2.24 -1.87
N PHE A 308 -7.90 2.47 -0.92
CA PHE A 308 -6.62 1.75 -0.88
C PHE A 308 -6.81 0.23 -0.91
N GLY A 309 -7.82 -0.31 -0.22
CA GLY A 309 -8.12 -1.74 -0.29
C GLY A 309 -8.40 -2.27 -1.71
N GLY A 310 -9.03 -1.46 -2.57
CA GLY A 310 -9.25 -1.79 -3.98
C GLY A 310 -7.95 -1.72 -4.79
N ASP A 311 -7.18 -0.66 -4.60
CA ASP A 311 -5.89 -0.46 -5.30
C ASP A 311 -4.88 -1.58 -4.97
N TYR A 312 -4.80 -1.99 -3.70
CA TYR A 312 -3.96 -3.10 -3.28
C TYR A 312 -4.44 -4.45 -3.83
N ALA A 313 -5.75 -4.65 -3.99
CA ALA A 313 -6.28 -5.85 -4.66
C ALA A 313 -5.88 -5.89 -6.15
N ILE A 314 -5.75 -4.74 -6.81
CA ILE A 314 -5.23 -4.66 -8.19
C ILE A 314 -3.72 -4.93 -8.20
N LEU A 315 -2.97 -4.34 -7.26
CA LEU A 315 -1.53 -4.58 -7.09
C LEU A 315 -1.23 -6.08 -6.91
N ALA A 316 -2.12 -6.81 -6.25
CA ALA A 316 -2.00 -8.25 -6.05
C ALA A 316 -1.99 -9.09 -7.33
N LEU A 317 -2.42 -8.49 -8.45
CA LEU A 317 -2.45 -9.11 -9.78
C LEU A 317 -1.28 -8.63 -10.66
N ALA A 318 -0.42 -7.76 -10.15
CA ALA A 318 0.58 -7.09 -10.96
C ALA A 318 1.72 -8.02 -11.43
N ASP A 319 1.94 -9.18 -10.82
CA ASP A 319 2.89 -10.18 -11.33
C ASP A 319 2.29 -11.13 -12.37
N GLN A 320 1.02 -10.95 -12.76
CA GLN A 320 0.41 -11.82 -13.74
C GLN A 320 1.08 -11.70 -15.12
N PRO A 321 1.30 -12.84 -15.80
CA PRO A 321 1.87 -12.85 -17.14
C PRO A 321 0.91 -12.23 -18.16
N LEU A 322 1.47 -11.74 -19.27
CA LEU A 322 0.70 -11.24 -20.41
C LEU A 322 -0.26 -12.32 -20.93
N LYS A 323 -1.51 -11.91 -21.16
CA LYS A 323 -2.58 -12.74 -21.75
C LYS A 323 -3.17 -12.02 -22.95
N PRO A 324 -3.69 -12.72 -23.96
CA PRO A 324 -4.23 -12.06 -25.16
C PRO A 324 -5.39 -11.10 -24.88
N GLY A 325 -6.24 -11.44 -23.91
CA GLY A 325 -7.36 -10.58 -23.49
C GLY A 325 -6.99 -9.46 -22.52
N LEU A 326 -5.70 -9.31 -22.16
CA LEU A 326 -5.25 -8.22 -21.29
C LEU A 326 -5.39 -6.89 -22.03
N ALA A 327 -5.99 -5.89 -21.38
CA ALA A 327 -6.24 -4.57 -21.95
C ALA A 327 -5.45 -3.47 -21.23
N ALA A 328 -4.62 -2.76 -21.99
CA ALA A 328 -3.91 -1.58 -21.55
C ALA A 328 -4.77 -0.33 -21.79
N TYR A 329 -5.06 0.44 -20.75
CA TYR A 329 -5.83 1.69 -20.79
C TYR A 329 -4.88 2.82 -21.20
N THR A 330 -5.17 3.45 -22.32
CA THR A 330 -4.39 4.57 -22.86
C THR A 330 -5.25 5.82 -22.98
N ALA A 331 -4.64 6.97 -23.27
CA ALA A 331 -5.35 8.23 -23.49
C ALA A 331 -6.39 8.18 -24.63
N VAL A 332 -6.26 7.22 -25.56
CA VAL A 332 -7.19 7.03 -26.69
C VAL A 332 -8.18 5.88 -26.48
N GLY A 333 -8.15 5.25 -25.31
CA GLY A 333 -9.00 4.11 -24.96
C GLY A 333 -8.22 2.83 -24.64
N PRO A 334 -8.92 1.75 -24.25
CA PRO A 334 -8.31 0.45 -24.01
C PRO A 334 -7.77 -0.17 -25.31
N ILE A 335 -6.61 -0.82 -25.22
CA ILE A 335 -6.00 -1.62 -26.29
C ILE A 335 -5.81 -3.04 -25.74
N ALA A 336 -6.49 -4.04 -26.32
CA ALA A 336 -6.21 -5.42 -25.96
C ALA A 336 -4.92 -5.91 -26.61
N LEU A 337 -4.14 -6.76 -25.92
CA LEU A 337 -2.93 -7.37 -26.48
C LEU A 337 -3.23 -8.17 -27.76
N ARG A 338 -4.43 -8.76 -27.85
CA ARG A 338 -4.97 -9.42 -29.06
C ARG A 338 -4.98 -8.50 -30.28
N GLU A 339 -5.23 -7.21 -30.12
CA GLU A 339 -5.28 -6.25 -31.23
C GLU A 339 -3.88 -5.91 -31.74
N VAL A 340 -2.87 -5.99 -30.87
CA VAL A 340 -1.45 -5.83 -31.20
C VAL A 340 -0.93 -7.02 -32.01
N ILE A 341 -1.37 -8.25 -31.67
CA ILE A 341 -0.93 -9.49 -32.30
C ILE A 341 -1.99 -9.98 -33.30
N GLN A 342 -1.82 -9.63 -34.56
CA GLN A 342 -2.83 -9.85 -35.59
C GLN A 342 -2.54 -11.13 -36.38
N ARG A 343 -3.59 -11.95 -36.58
CA ARG A 343 -3.59 -13.12 -37.46
C ARG A 343 -4.37 -12.79 -38.72
N GLU A 344 -3.70 -12.81 -39.85
CA GLU A 344 -4.30 -12.74 -41.18
C GLU A 344 -4.46 -14.17 -41.70
N VAL A 345 -5.71 -14.63 -41.85
CA VAL A 345 -6.01 -15.94 -42.43
C VAL A 345 -6.00 -15.80 -43.94
N ALA A 346 -4.96 -16.28 -44.61
CA ALA A 346 -4.89 -16.28 -46.07
C ALA A 346 -5.23 -17.67 -46.62
N GLN A 347 -6.29 -17.75 -47.45
CA GLN A 347 -6.80 -19.02 -47.99
C GLN A 347 -5.78 -19.83 -48.81
N LEU A 348 -4.71 -19.18 -49.33
CA LEU A 348 -3.75 -19.80 -50.26
C LEU A 348 -2.29 -19.81 -49.79
N SER A 349 -1.93 -18.98 -48.81
CA SER A 349 -0.53 -18.78 -48.37
C SER A 349 -0.27 -19.16 -46.90
N GLY A 350 -1.25 -19.77 -46.24
CA GLY A 350 -1.21 -20.06 -44.81
C GLY A 350 -1.45 -18.82 -43.97
N ASP A 351 -1.62 -19.01 -42.67
CA ASP A 351 -1.84 -17.92 -41.73
C ASP A 351 -0.58 -17.07 -41.58
N ARG A 352 -0.75 -15.75 -41.63
CA ARG A 352 0.31 -14.79 -41.37
C ARG A 352 0.06 -14.10 -40.04
N ILE A 353 1.06 -14.13 -39.16
CA ILE A 353 1.06 -13.43 -37.88
C ILE A 353 1.91 -12.16 -38.00
N ARG A 354 1.35 -11.02 -37.60
CA ARG A 354 2.01 -9.70 -37.61
C ARG A 354 1.83 -8.98 -36.28
N ILE A 355 2.81 -8.16 -35.92
CA ILE A 355 2.73 -7.23 -34.79
C ILE A 355 2.52 -5.83 -35.36
N ASP A 356 1.49 -5.13 -34.87
CA ASP A 356 1.37 -3.70 -35.08
C ASP A 356 2.32 -2.97 -34.11
N ILE A 357 3.40 -2.40 -34.64
CA ILE A 357 4.48 -1.82 -33.83
C ILE A 357 4.00 -0.60 -33.04
N GLU A 358 3.25 0.29 -33.68
CA GLU A 358 2.76 1.52 -33.03
C GLU A 358 1.73 1.21 -31.97
N LEU A 359 0.85 0.23 -32.25
CA LEU A 359 -0.11 -0.24 -31.27
C LEU A 359 0.58 -0.96 -30.10
N ALA A 360 1.64 -1.74 -30.37
CA ALA A 360 2.46 -2.39 -29.33
C ALA A 360 3.10 -1.37 -28.39
N ARG A 361 3.69 -0.29 -28.93
CA ARG A 361 4.26 0.80 -28.10
C ARG A 361 3.22 1.40 -27.18
N ARG A 362 2.06 1.81 -27.73
CA ARG A 362 0.96 2.38 -26.94
C ARG A 362 0.44 1.41 -25.90
N PHE A 363 0.30 0.13 -26.26
CA PHE A 363 -0.08 -0.93 -25.33
C PHE A 363 0.92 -1.00 -24.16
N PHE A 364 2.23 -1.06 -24.42
CA PHE A 364 3.23 -1.14 -23.36
C PHE A 364 3.28 0.12 -22.49
N HIS A 365 3.14 1.32 -23.06
CA HIS A 365 3.01 2.53 -22.24
C HIS A 365 1.79 2.49 -21.33
N GLY A 366 0.63 2.05 -21.84
CA GLY A 366 -0.59 1.89 -21.04
C GLY A 366 -0.42 0.85 -19.93
N GLU A 367 0.09 -0.33 -20.26
CA GLU A 367 0.31 -1.43 -19.31
C GLU A 367 1.32 -1.05 -18.21
N VAL A 368 2.43 -0.40 -18.58
CA VAL A 368 3.41 0.10 -17.61
C VAL A 368 2.78 1.17 -16.73
N THR A 369 2.05 2.12 -17.31
CA THR A 369 1.35 3.17 -16.56
C THR A 369 0.40 2.57 -15.52
N GLN A 370 -0.45 1.62 -15.91
CA GLN A 370 -1.38 0.93 -15.00
C GLN A 370 -0.66 0.21 -13.86
N ARG A 371 0.41 -0.54 -14.17
CA ARG A 371 1.21 -1.24 -13.15
C ARG A 371 1.88 -0.26 -12.18
N LEU A 372 2.35 0.88 -12.70
CA LEU A 372 2.93 1.93 -11.89
C LEU A 372 1.89 2.67 -11.06
N THR A 373 0.65 2.88 -11.52
CA THR A 373 -0.44 3.41 -10.68
C THR A 373 -0.53 2.66 -9.34
N CYS A 374 -0.46 1.33 -9.40
CA CYS A 374 -0.54 0.48 -8.22
C CYS A 374 0.68 0.65 -7.29
N LEU A 375 1.87 0.85 -7.87
CA LEU A 375 3.07 1.21 -7.11
C LEU A 375 2.88 2.53 -6.36
N LEU A 376 2.36 3.55 -7.04
CA LEU A 376 2.22 4.89 -6.47
C LEU A 376 1.24 4.88 -5.29
N THR A 377 0.12 4.17 -5.38
CA THR A 377 -0.76 3.99 -4.20
C THR A 377 -0.01 3.35 -3.03
N HIS A 378 0.76 2.29 -3.29
CA HIS A 378 1.53 1.62 -2.24
C HIS A 378 2.52 2.57 -1.56
N LEU A 379 3.29 3.33 -2.34
CA LEU A 379 4.27 4.29 -1.81
C LEU A 379 3.62 5.39 -0.95
N ILE A 380 2.46 5.90 -1.36
CA ILE A 380 1.70 6.84 -0.54
C ILE A 380 1.18 6.15 0.72
N GLY A 381 0.75 4.89 0.64
CA GLY A 381 0.27 4.12 1.79
C GLY A 381 1.33 3.89 2.86
N GLU A 382 2.53 3.46 2.47
CA GLU A 382 3.68 3.30 3.36
C GLU A 382 4.09 4.65 3.98
N MET A 383 4.15 5.72 3.17
CA MET A 383 4.46 7.06 3.67
C MET A 383 3.43 7.54 4.70
N LEU A 384 2.14 7.27 4.47
CA LEU A 384 1.10 7.62 5.43
C LEU A 384 1.18 6.77 6.70
N ALA A 385 1.54 5.47 6.59
CA ALA A 385 1.77 4.64 7.76
C ALA A 385 2.97 5.12 8.59
N ASP A 386 4.03 5.60 7.93
CA ASP A 386 5.16 6.26 8.59
C ASP A 386 4.76 7.51 9.39
N PHE A 387 3.74 8.27 8.94
CA PHE A 387 3.24 9.41 9.71
C PHE A 387 2.71 8.98 11.08
N HIS A 388 2.08 7.82 11.17
CA HIS A 388 1.53 7.32 12.44
C HIS A 388 2.64 6.85 13.38
N GLU A 389 3.71 6.26 12.85
CA GLU A 389 4.91 5.98 13.65
C GLU A 389 5.55 7.27 14.18
N PHE A 390 5.74 8.27 13.32
CA PHE A 390 6.30 9.55 13.74
C PHE A 390 5.40 10.28 14.74
N LYS A 391 4.08 10.27 14.51
CA LYS A 391 3.09 10.84 15.43
C LYS A 391 3.19 10.23 16.81
N TRP A 392 3.35 8.90 16.89
CA TRP A 392 3.55 8.22 18.15
C TRP A 392 4.80 8.74 18.89
N VAL A 393 5.93 8.85 18.18
CA VAL A 393 7.19 9.38 18.74
C VAL A 393 7.03 10.85 19.16
N TRP A 394 6.29 11.64 18.39
CA TRP A 394 6.00 13.04 18.68
C TRP A 394 5.17 13.21 19.96
N GLN A 395 4.18 12.33 20.16
CA GLN A 395 3.32 12.32 21.36
C GLN A 395 4.05 11.74 22.58
N ASN A 396 5.02 10.83 22.37
CA ASN A 396 5.70 10.10 23.43
C ASN A 396 7.24 10.23 23.32
N PRO A 397 7.82 11.44 23.36
CA PRO A 397 9.23 11.66 23.08
C PRO A 397 10.17 10.96 24.07
N ALA A 398 9.74 10.79 25.33
CA ALA A 398 10.50 10.06 26.36
C ALA A 398 10.59 8.55 26.07
N ASP A 399 9.62 8.02 25.32
CA ASP A 399 9.47 6.59 25.02
C ASP A 399 9.82 6.25 23.56
N ALA A 400 10.37 7.19 22.80
CA ALA A 400 10.70 7.02 21.38
C ALA A 400 11.46 5.71 21.06
N ALA A 401 12.31 5.24 21.96
CA ALA A 401 13.08 3.99 21.81
C ALA A 401 12.22 2.71 21.81
N GLN A 402 10.97 2.78 22.28
CA GLN A 402 10.04 1.64 22.30
C GLN A 402 9.41 1.36 20.92
N LEU A 403 9.49 2.33 19.99
CA LEU A 403 9.07 2.16 18.60
C LEU A 403 10.31 2.03 17.69
N PRO A 404 10.88 0.81 17.55
CA PRO A 404 12.07 0.62 16.74
C PRO A 404 11.77 0.79 15.25
N SER A 405 12.52 1.67 14.60
CA SER A 405 12.44 1.91 13.15
C SER A 405 13.65 1.33 12.41
N SER A 406 13.43 0.85 11.19
CA SER A 406 14.49 0.44 10.25
C SER A 406 15.12 1.63 9.52
N SER A 407 14.45 2.78 9.52
CA SER A 407 14.87 3.98 8.80
C SER A 407 16.00 4.75 9.50
N THR A 408 16.89 5.29 8.70
CA THR A 408 17.88 6.30 9.10
C THR A 408 17.19 7.61 9.51
N PHE A 409 16.03 7.90 8.94
CA PHE A 409 15.24 9.12 9.14
C PHE A 409 14.07 8.92 10.11
N HIS A 410 14.19 8.04 11.10
CA HIS A 410 13.15 7.74 12.10
C HIS A 410 12.57 8.96 12.85
N THR A 411 13.26 10.12 12.82
CA THR A 411 12.75 11.38 13.38
C THR A 411 11.91 12.19 12.40
N LEU A 412 11.75 11.79 11.14
CA LEU A 412 10.94 12.48 10.13
C LEU A 412 9.58 11.79 9.96
N PRO A 413 8.49 12.53 9.68
CA PRO A 413 7.19 11.96 9.33
C PRO A 413 7.25 10.99 8.15
N ALA A 414 7.70 11.46 6.99
CA ALA A 414 8.00 10.62 5.83
C ALA A 414 9.49 10.24 5.79
N LYS A 415 9.77 8.97 5.50
CA LYS A 415 11.12 8.40 5.51
C LYS A 415 11.59 8.09 4.08
N LEU A 416 12.42 8.97 3.51
CA LEU A 416 12.91 8.84 2.14
C LEU A 416 13.63 7.52 1.86
N ASP A 417 14.40 7.01 2.82
CA ASP A 417 15.16 5.77 2.63
C ASP A 417 14.27 4.54 2.52
N LEU A 418 13.14 4.49 3.24
CA LEU A 418 12.16 3.41 3.08
C LEU A 418 11.48 3.48 1.71
N SER A 419 10.97 4.65 1.32
CA SER A 419 10.31 4.80 0.02
C SER A 419 11.26 4.50 -1.16
N ILE A 420 12.55 4.82 -1.05
CA ILE A 420 13.55 4.41 -2.04
C ILE A 420 13.66 2.88 -2.11
N LEU A 421 13.71 2.19 -0.96
CA LEU A 421 13.77 0.73 -0.93
C LEU A 421 12.51 0.11 -1.53
N ASP A 422 11.33 0.65 -1.24
CA ASP A 422 10.05 0.16 -1.77
C ASP A 422 9.98 0.35 -3.28
N VAL A 423 10.38 1.51 -3.78
CA VAL A 423 10.50 1.77 -5.22
C VAL A 423 11.46 0.79 -5.88
N GLU A 424 12.69 0.64 -5.36
CA GLU A 424 13.69 -0.27 -5.93
C GLU A 424 13.23 -1.73 -5.89
N PHE A 425 12.54 -2.13 -4.81
CA PHE A 425 12.03 -3.48 -4.63
C PHE A 425 10.87 -3.78 -5.59
N LEU A 426 9.88 -2.89 -5.69
CA LEU A 426 8.65 -3.16 -6.43
C LEU A 426 8.75 -2.81 -7.91
N PHE A 427 9.46 -1.74 -8.30
CA PHE A 427 9.43 -1.27 -9.68
C PHE A 427 9.85 -2.36 -10.68
N ALA A 428 11.01 -3.00 -10.46
CA ALA A 428 11.47 -4.07 -11.33
C ALA A 428 10.57 -5.31 -11.26
N ARG A 429 10.00 -5.60 -10.10
CA ARG A 429 9.10 -6.76 -9.90
C ARG A 429 7.75 -6.59 -10.61
N LEU A 430 7.21 -5.38 -10.59
CA LEU A 430 5.98 -5.03 -11.29
C LEU A 430 6.12 -5.17 -12.81
N LEU A 431 7.30 -4.82 -13.32
CA LEU A 431 7.60 -4.94 -14.74
C LEU A 431 8.16 -6.32 -15.12
N HIS A 432 8.46 -7.17 -14.15
CA HIS A 432 9.05 -8.49 -14.37
C HIS A 432 8.28 -9.36 -15.39
N PRO A 433 6.93 -9.41 -15.37
CA PRO A 433 6.18 -10.18 -16.38
C PRO A 433 6.39 -9.69 -17.82
N LEU A 434 6.73 -8.40 -18.00
CA LEU A 434 7.04 -7.80 -19.30
C LEU A 434 8.53 -8.00 -19.66
N LEU A 435 9.42 -7.83 -18.66
CA LEU A 435 10.87 -7.98 -18.82
C LEU A 435 11.27 -9.43 -19.15
N ASN A 436 10.62 -10.40 -18.51
CA ASN A 436 10.96 -11.82 -18.60
C ASN A 436 10.02 -12.62 -19.51
N LEU A 437 9.53 -12.01 -20.59
CA LEU A 437 8.81 -12.73 -21.66
C LEU A 437 9.75 -13.73 -22.35
N THR A 438 9.86 -14.94 -21.78
CA THR A 438 10.79 -15.96 -22.25
C THR A 438 10.18 -16.69 -23.44
N ILE A 439 10.72 -16.46 -24.63
CA ILE A 439 10.34 -17.17 -25.85
C ILE A 439 11.42 -18.20 -26.18
N HIS A 440 11.13 -19.47 -25.92
CA HIS A 440 12.07 -20.57 -26.18
C HIS A 440 11.73 -21.30 -27.49
N PRO A 441 12.74 -21.78 -28.26
CA PRO A 441 12.48 -22.51 -29.50
C PRO A 441 11.69 -23.82 -29.30
N GLN A 442 11.88 -24.48 -28.15
CA GLN A 442 11.35 -25.81 -27.88
C GLN A 442 10.15 -25.85 -26.92
N THR A 443 9.93 -24.78 -26.16
CA THR A 443 8.86 -24.73 -25.15
C THR A 443 8.01 -23.49 -25.39
N ASP A 444 6.69 -23.66 -25.29
CA ASP A 444 5.74 -22.58 -25.55
C ASP A 444 5.57 -21.75 -24.28
N SER A 445 5.65 -20.43 -24.41
CA SER A 445 5.38 -19.51 -23.29
C SER A 445 3.89 -19.51 -22.93
N LEU A 446 3.51 -18.99 -21.75
CA LEU A 446 2.08 -18.90 -21.36
C LEU A 446 1.26 -18.05 -22.34
N LEU A 447 1.84 -16.96 -22.85
CA LEU A 447 1.21 -16.14 -23.87
C LEU A 447 1.06 -16.93 -25.18
N GLU A 448 2.10 -17.63 -25.61
CA GLU A 448 2.04 -18.48 -26.80
C GLU A 448 0.96 -19.55 -26.68
N GLN A 449 0.92 -20.29 -25.57
CA GLN A 449 -0.10 -21.30 -25.30
C GLN A 449 -1.51 -20.69 -25.38
N SER A 450 -1.73 -19.52 -24.76
CA SER A 450 -3.03 -18.84 -24.78
C SER A 450 -3.44 -18.42 -26.20
N LEU A 451 -2.50 -17.92 -27.01
CA LEU A 451 -2.72 -17.56 -28.40
C LEU A 451 -3.06 -18.79 -29.25
N LEU A 452 -2.31 -19.89 -29.08
CA LEU A 452 -2.53 -21.16 -29.76
C LEU A 452 -3.88 -21.77 -29.40
N THR A 453 -4.29 -21.74 -28.12
CA THR A 453 -5.60 -22.23 -27.69
C THR A 453 -6.74 -21.44 -28.33
N GLU A 454 -6.65 -20.11 -28.37
CA GLU A 454 -7.71 -19.27 -28.96
C GLU A 454 -7.80 -19.44 -30.48
N TRP A 455 -6.66 -19.57 -31.15
CA TRP A 455 -6.61 -19.62 -32.61
C TRP A 455 -6.72 -21.02 -33.22
N GLY A 456 -6.58 -22.07 -32.41
CA GLY A 456 -6.72 -23.46 -32.82
C GLY A 456 -5.42 -24.08 -33.36
N GLN A 457 -5.56 -25.12 -34.19
CA GLN A 457 -4.41 -25.88 -34.69
C GLN A 457 -3.60 -25.07 -35.70
N PHE A 458 -2.29 -25.02 -35.48
CA PHE A 458 -1.31 -24.42 -36.38
C PHE A 458 -0.33 -25.46 -36.89
N ASP A 459 0.11 -25.28 -38.13
CA ASP A 459 1.26 -26.00 -38.66
C ASP A 459 2.57 -25.54 -37.99
N THR A 460 3.65 -26.26 -38.28
CA THR A 460 4.98 -25.95 -37.71
C THR A 460 5.57 -24.63 -38.23
N ALA A 461 5.12 -24.12 -39.39
CA ALA A 461 5.59 -22.87 -39.95
C ALA A 461 4.95 -21.67 -39.23
N THR A 462 3.63 -21.70 -39.02
CA THR A 462 2.91 -20.66 -38.29
C THR A 462 3.30 -20.61 -36.82
N ARG A 463 3.54 -21.75 -36.17
CA ARG A 463 4.11 -21.77 -34.79
C ARG A 463 5.47 -21.07 -34.73
N ARG A 464 6.35 -21.33 -35.70
CA ARG A 464 7.65 -20.63 -35.80
C ARG A 464 7.48 -19.14 -36.06
N GLN A 465 6.50 -18.75 -36.87
CA GLN A 465 6.18 -17.34 -37.11
C GLN A 465 5.67 -16.67 -35.84
N LEU A 466 4.78 -17.31 -35.07
CA LEU A 466 4.29 -16.82 -33.79
C LEU A 466 5.45 -16.53 -32.84
N LYS A 467 6.37 -17.47 -32.65
CA LYS A 467 7.56 -17.26 -31.80
C LYS A 467 8.39 -16.06 -32.26
N ARG A 468 8.59 -15.88 -33.57
CA ARG A 468 9.29 -14.70 -34.12
C ARG A 468 8.54 -13.40 -33.84
N SER A 469 7.22 -13.38 -34.01
CA SER A 469 6.38 -12.22 -33.71
C SER A 469 6.39 -11.88 -32.21
N LEU A 470 6.38 -12.87 -31.32
CA LEU A 470 6.48 -12.64 -29.88
C LEU A 470 7.88 -12.14 -29.46
N LEU A 471 8.95 -12.62 -30.12
CA LEU A 471 10.29 -12.06 -29.94
C LEU A 471 10.36 -10.60 -30.40
N GLN A 472 9.73 -10.25 -31.52
CA GLN A 472 9.63 -8.86 -31.99
C GLN A 472 8.85 -8.00 -30.99
N LEU A 473 7.72 -8.52 -30.46
CA LEU A 473 6.93 -7.83 -29.45
C LEU A 473 7.76 -7.56 -28.17
N HIS A 474 8.52 -8.54 -27.70
CA HIS A 474 9.42 -8.39 -26.55
C HIS A 474 10.54 -7.38 -26.83
N HIS A 475 11.10 -7.39 -28.04
CA HIS A 475 12.11 -6.43 -28.45
C HIS A 475 11.58 -5.00 -28.42
N ILE A 476 10.35 -4.76 -28.91
CA ILE A 476 9.69 -3.43 -28.82
C ILE A 476 9.59 -3.01 -27.34
N PHE A 477 9.11 -3.87 -26.45
CA PHE A 477 9.06 -3.54 -25.03
C PHE A 477 10.44 -3.21 -24.46
N TRP A 478 11.47 -3.97 -24.82
CA TRP A 478 12.82 -3.75 -24.33
C TRP A 478 13.41 -2.40 -24.77
N GLU A 479 13.16 -1.99 -26.02
CA GLU A 479 13.53 -0.66 -26.51
C GLU A 479 12.82 0.45 -25.71
N GLU A 480 11.51 0.32 -25.49
CA GLU A 480 10.74 1.28 -24.68
C GLU A 480 11.24 1.31 -23.23
N TYR A 481 11.57 0.16 -22.65
CA TYR A 481 12.10 0.06 -21.29
C TYR A 481 13.44 0.77 -21.12
N LEU A 482 14.38 0.55 -22.02
CA LEU A 482 15.68 1.22 -22.00
C LEU A 482 15.59 2.71 -22.28
N THR A 483 14.58 3.15 -23.03
CA THR A 483 14.42 4.56 -23.45
C THR A 483 13.64 5.39 -22.43
N HIS A 484 12.66 4.79 -21.76
CA HIS A 484 11.68 5.54 -20.95
C HIS A 484 11.61 5.14 -19.49
N TYR A 485 11.96 3.89 -19.13
CA TYR A 485 11.65 3.35 -17.79
C TYR A 485 12.88 3.09 -16.91
N GLN A 486 14.08 2.94 -17.50
CA GLN A 486 15.28 2.52 -16.77
C GLN A 486 15.74 3.52 -15.67
N SER A 487 16.54 2.98 -14.74
CA SER A 487 16.98 3.56 -13.46
C SER A 487 17.56 4.98 -13.48
N ILE A 488 17.40 5.68 -12.35
CA ILE A 488 18.07 6.94 -11.98
C ILE A 488 19.56 6.96 -12.33
N ALA A 489 20.27 5.85 -12.11
CA ALA A 489 21.72 5.79 -12.29
C ALA A 489 22.14 5.88 -13.76
N THR A 490 21.26 5.47 -14.68
CA THR A 490 21.54 5.41 -16.13
C THR A 490 20.79 6.48 -16.91
N GLN A 491 19.57 6.82 -16.46
CA GLN A 491 18.71 7.84 -17.06
C GLN A 491 17.91 8.57 -15.97
N PRO A 492 18.43 9.69 -15.43
CA PRO A 492 17.76 10.47 -14.39
C PRO A 492 16.37 11.00 -14.79
N ASN A 493 16.11 11.10 -16.10
CA ASN A 493 14.83 11.54 -16.67
C ASN A 493 13.87 10.39 -16.96
N GLY A 494 14.28 9.14 -16.75
CA GLY A 494 13.41 7.97 -16.87
C GLY A 494 12.32 7.97 -15.80
N GLN A 495 11.26 7.20 -16.02
CA GLN A 495 10.08 7.15 -15.16
C GLN A 495 10.42 6.87 -13.69
N LEU A 496 11.38 5.95 -13.42
CA LEU A 496 11.84 5.67 -12.06
C LEU A 496 12.40 6.92 -11.36
N GLY A 497 13.22 7.69 -12.07
CA GLY A 497 13.82 8.92 -11.56
C GLY A 497 12.81 10.01 -11.30
N GLN A 498 11.81 10.11 -12.16
CA GLN A 498 10.70 11.04 -11.96
C GLN A 498 9.86 10.66 -10.73
N ILE A 499 9.56 9.37 -10.52
CA ILE A 499 8.82 8.89 -9.35
C ILE A 499 9.58 9.24 -8.05
N ILE A 500 10.86 8.87 -7.96
CA ILE A 500 11.67 9.14 -6.76
C ILE A 500 11.85 10.64 -6.55
N SER A 501 12.04 11.41 -7.63
CA SER A 501 12.12 12.86 -7.54
C SER A 501 10.81 13.45 -7.01
N ASN A 502 9.66 12.98 -7.47
CA ASN A 502 8.36 13.48 -7.02
C ASN A 502 8.07 13.07 -5.57
N LEU A 503 8.42 11.83 -5.17
CA LEU A 503 8.37 11.40 -3.77
C LEU A 503 9.16 12.34 -2.87
N LEU A 504 10.37 12.74 -3.26
CA LEU A 504 11.16 13.68 -2.47
C LEU A 504 10.37 14.97 -2.16
N TYR A 505 9.72 15.56 -3.17
CA TYR A 505 8.92 16.78 -2.96
C TYR A 505 7.71 16.51 -2.06
N ILE A 506 6.96 15.43 -2.31
CA ILE A 506 5.80 15.06 -1.48
C ILE A 506 6.23 14.90 -0.02
N GLN A 507 7.31 14.18 0.23
CA GLN A 507 7.83 13.92 1.55
C GLN A 507 8.32 15.20 2.23
N ASN A 508 9.08 16.04 1.53
CA ASN A 508 9.57 17.30 2.10
C ASN A 508 8.42 18.25 2.44
N THR A 509 7.44 18.42 1.53
CA THR A 509 6.24 19.23 1.78
C THR A 509 5.46 18.69 2.97
N SER A 510 5.22 17.37 3.01
CA SER A 510 4.49 16.75 4.12
C SER A 510 5.24 16.90 5.45
N ASN A 511 6.56 16.69 5.44
CA ASN A 511 7.42 16.87 6.61
C ASN A 511 7.39 18.31 7.14
N ALA A 512 7.37 19.30 6.24
CA ALA A 512 7.25 20.70 6.60
C ALA A 512 5.88 21.00 7.22
N LEU A 513 4.78 20.49 6.65
CA LEU A 513 3.44 20.65 7.20
C LEU A 513 3.30 20.00 8.58
N TYR A 514 3.72 18.75 8.73
CA TYR A 514 3.60 17.99 9.98
C TYR A 514 4.36 18.61 11.17
N ARG A 515 5.40 19.39 10.87
CA ARG A 515 6.27 20.07 11.86
C ARG A 515 6.00 21.56 11.98
N SER A 516 5.04 22.09 11.22
CA SER A 516 4.67 23.49 11.25
C SER A 516 4.06 23.88 12.60
N ASP A 517 3.99 25.18 12.89
CA ASP A 517 3.36 25.65 14.12
C ASP A 517 1.84 25.37 14.15
N TRP A 518 1.21 25.21 12.98
CA TRP A 518 -0.20 24.78 12.86
C TRP A 518 -0.45 23.38 13.41
N ALA A 519 0.56 22.50 13.33
CA ALA A 519 0.48 21.14 13.84
C ALA A 519 0.60 21.06 15.38
N LYS A 520 0.91 22.16 16.07
CA LYS A 520 1.04 22.23 17.54
C LYS A 520 -0.25 22.70 18.24
N THR A 521 -1.36 22.72 17.51
CA THR A 521 -2.68 23.13 18.03
C THR A 521 -3.40 21.95 18.68
N ASP A 522 -4.45 22.22 19.48
CA ASP A 522 -5.33 21.19 20.04
C ASP A 522 -6.34 20.62 19.03
N LEU A 523 -6.25 21.06 17.77
CA LEU A 523 -7.11 20.66 16.67
C LEU A 523 -6.49 19.48 15.88
N PRO A 524 -7.29 18.73 15.10
CA PRO A 524 -6.84 17.47 14.51
C PRO A 524 -6.03 17.64 13.22
N PHE A 525 -4.96 18.44 13.29
CA PHE A 525 -4.16 18.82 12.13
C PHE A 525 -3.46 17.60 11.49
N GLN A 526 -2.83 16.76 12.31
CA GLN A 526 -2.01 15.66 11.83
C GLN A 526 -2.86 14.55 11.21
N ASP A 527 -3.96 14.18 11.88
CA ASP A 527 -4.89 13.19 11.33
C ASP A 527 -5.63 13.72 10.09
N LEU A 528 -5.98 15.01 10.06
CA LEU A 528 -6.62 15.60 8.88
C LEU A 528 -5.67 15.65 7.68
N LEU A 529 -4.39 15.93 7.90
CA LEU A 529 -3.38 15.89 6.83
C LEU A 529 -3.28 14.48 6.22
N SER A 530 -3.19 13.45 7.06
CA SER A 530 -3.17 12.05 6.60
C SER A 530 -4.43 11.70 5.82
N LEU A 531 -5.62 12.03 6.34
CA LEU A 531 -6.89 11.75 5.68
C LEU A 531 -7.04 12.53 4.37
N PHE A 532 -6.58 13.78 4.31
CA PHE A 532 -6.62 14.59 3.11
C PHE A 532 -5.79 13.97 1.98
N ILE A 533 -4.55 13.56 2.28
CA ILE A 533 -3.69 12.86 1.32
C ILE A 533 -4.36 11.55 0.86
N GLY A 534 -4.88 10.75 1.82
CA GLY A 534 -5.58 9.50 1.51
C GLY A 534 -6.78 9.72 0.59
N CYS A 535 -7.66 10.67 0.89
CA CYS A 535 -8.82 11.03 0.06
C CYS A 535 -8.37 11.49 -1.33
N TYR A 536 -7.41 12.42 -1.42
CA TYR A 536 -6.96 13.00 -2.68
C TYR A 536 -6.35 11.95 -3.63
N CYS A 537 -5.60 10.99 -3.09
CA CYS A 537 -4.97 9.94 -3.89
C CYS A 537 -5.92 8.77 -4.21
N SER A 538 -6.95 8.52 -3.39
CA SER A 538 -7.79 7.32 -3.50
C SER A 538 -8.65 7.20 -4.76
N GLU A 539 -8.91 8.30 -5.48
CA GLU A 539 -9.73 8.22 -6.71
C GLU A 539 -8.92 7.93 -7.97
N ASN A 540 -7.69 8.45 -8.05
CA ASN A 540 -6.81 8.30 -9.21
C ASN A 540 -5.35 8.54 -8.80
N ALA A 541 -4.75 7.55 -8.15
CA ALA A 541 -3.41 7.71 -7.57
C ALA A 541 -2.35 8.10 -8.61
N TYR A 542 -2.46 7.64 -9.86
CA TYR A 542 -1.47 7.97 -10.90
C TYR A 542 -1.48 9.46 -11.23
N ASP A 543 -2.64 10.01 -11.61
CA ASP A 543 -2.71 11.41 -12.00
C ASP A 543 -2.45 12.33 -10.80
N ARG A 544 -2.92 11.93 -9.61
CA ARG A 544 -2.86 12.73 -8.38
C ARG A 544 -1.47 12.73 -7.76
N PHE A 545 -0.70 11.64 -7.88
CA PHE A 545 0.65 11.55 -7.35
C PHE A 545 1.54 12.70 -7.85
N TRP A 546 1.49 13.02 -9.14
CA TRP A 546 2.34 14.04 -9.76
C TRP A 546 2.04 15.49 -9.36
N GLN A 547 0.97 15.72 -8.61
CA GLN A 547 0.56 17.05 -8.17
C GLN A 547 0.44 17.14 -6.65
N LEU A 548 0.59 16.02 -5.94
CA LEU A 548 0.27 15.94 -4.51
C LEU A 548 1.10 16.92 -3.68
N ASP A 549 2.39 17.04 -3.96
CA ASP A 549 3.30 17.99 -3.30
C ASP A 549 2.89 19.45 -3.51
N GLU A 550 2.53 19.84 -4.73
CA GLU A 550 2.04 21.18 -5.04
C GLU A 550 0.71 21.46 -4.33
N ILE A 551 -0.22 20.49 -4.38
CA ILE A 551 -1.53 20.61 -3.75
C ILE A 551 -1.41 20.76 -2.24
N LEU A 552 -0.56 19.95 -1.60
CA LEU A 552 -0.30 20.03 -0.18
C LEU A 552 0.30 21.39 0.20
N ALA A 553 1.29 21.85 -0.56
CA ALA A 553 1.97 23.10 -0.28
C ALA A 553 1.05 24.32 -0.46
N GLN A 554 0.23 24.33 -1.51
CA GLN A 554 -0.59 25.49 -1.86
C GLN A 554 -1.93 25.54 -1.15
N TYR A 555 -2.57 24.40 -0.86
CA TYR A 555 -3.99 24.40 -0.50
C TYR A 555 -4.31 23.78 0.87
N PHE A 556 -3.44 22.96 1.47
CA PHE A 556 -3.78 22.33 2.76
C PHE A 556 -3.97 23.38 3.88
N ILE A 557 -2.98 24.27 4.08
CA ILE A 557 -3.08 25.32 5.11
C ILE A 557 -4.20 26.33 4.79
N PRO A 558 -4.37 26.84 3.55
CA PRO A 558 -5.50 27.72 3.26
C PRO A 558 -6.86 27.09 3.54
N CYS A 559 -7.05 25.79 3.25
CA CYS A 559 -8.27 25.08 3.63
C CYS A 559 -8.40 24.94 5.15
N TRP A 560 -7.31 24.62 5.85
CA TRP A 560 -7.26 24.53 7.32
C TRP A 560 -7.71 25.82 8.00
N LEU A 561 -7.23 26.97 7.52
CA LEU A 561 -7.57 28.28 8.07
C LEU A 561 -9.04 28.67 7.89
N GLN A 562 -9.77 28.03 6.97
CA GLN A 562 -11.21 28.25 6.86
C GLN A 562 -12.01 27.53 7.96
N LEU A 563 -11.44 26.50 8.60
CA LEU A 563 -12.15 25.75 9.61
C LEU A 563 -12.40 26.57 10.89
N PRO A 564 -13.58 26.44 11.52
CA PRO A 564 -13.88 27.13 12.77
C PRO A 564 -12.89 26.77 13.88
N GLY A 565 -12.21 27.79 14.43
CA GLY A 565 -11.22 27.64 15.51
C GLY A 565 -9.76 27.64 15.06
N CYS A 566 -9.48 27.69 13.74
CA CYS A 566 -8.13 27.64 13.19
C CYS A 566 -7.47 29.02 12.96
N ASN A 567 -8.20 30.13 13.13
CA ASN A 567 -7.73 31.51 12.93
C ASN A 567 -7.41 32.23 14.24
#